data_AF-A0A485KDJ2-F1
#
_entry.id   AF-A0A485KDJ2-F1
#
_cell.length_a   1.000
_cell.length_b   1.000
_cell.length_c   1.000
_cell.angle_alpha   90.00
_cell.angle_beta   90.00
_cell.angle_gamma   90.00
#
_symmetry.space_group_name_H-M   'P 1'
#
loop_
_entity.id
_entity.type
_entity.pdbx_description
1 polymer ?
#
loop_
_entity_poly.entity_id
_entity_poly.type
_entity_poly.pdbx_seq_one_letter_code
_entity_poly.pdbx_strand_id
1 'polypeptide(L)'
;MSEYYLQRAFQESSLDAIQVLTGNIRREFHERHSRSKWMDETTRTEAVAKLTNMTQLLGYGVLPYVDQLHIDRTDPSTRYIHSLAKLLKLL
;
A
#
# COMPACT_ATOMS: atom_id res chain seq x y z
N MET A 1 -5.95 -5.11 -10.61
CA MET A 1 -6.54 -5.72 -9.40
C MET A 1 -6.64 -4.74 -8.24
N SER A 2 -5.57 -4.01 -7.91
CA SER A 2 -5.60 -2.95 -6.89
C SER A 2 -6.64 -1.86 -7.19
N GLU A 3 -6.67 -1.31 -8.41
CA GLU A 3 -7.66 -0.30 -8.81
C GLU A 3 -9.12 -0.79 -8.68
N TYR A 4 -9.37 -2.04 -9.08
CA TYR A 4 -10.68 -2.66 -8.93
C TYR A 4 -11.12 -2.76 -7.46
N TYR A 5 -10.18 -3.13 -6.57
CA TYR A 5 -10.43 -3.16 -5.13
C TYR A 5 -10.70 -1.76 -4.56
N LEU A 6 -9.93 -0.75 -5.00
CA LEU A 6 -10.10 0.64 -4.56
C LEU A 6 -11.50 1.17 -4.88
N GLN A 7 -12.00 0.92 -6.08
CA GLN A 7 -13.31 1.41 -6.49
C GLN A 7 -14.49 0.69 -5.81
N ARG A 8 -14.29 -0.54 -5.34
CA ARG A 8 -15.40 -1.43 -4.92
C ARG A 8 -15.49 -1.66 -3.43
N ALA A 9 -14.37 -1.61 -2.73
CA ALA A 9 -14.29 -2.08 -1.35
C ALA A 9 -13.44 -1.18 -0.44
N PHE A 10 -12.53 -0.40 -1.00
CA PHE A 10 -11.70 0.48 -0.20
C PHE A 10 -12.51 1.68 0.32
N GLN A 11 -12.46 1.90 1.62
CA GLN A 11 -13.10 3.03 2.26
C GLN A 11 -12.07 4.14 2.44
N GLU A 12 -12.15 5.20 1.63
CA GLU A 12 -11.20 6.32 1.71
C GLU A 12 -11.17 6.96 3.10
N SER A 13 -12.29 6.97 3.83
CA SER A 13 -12.36 7.43 5.23
C SER A 13 -11.44 6.66 6.19
N SER A 14 -10.99 5.46 5.81
CA SER A 14 -9.99 4.70 6.57
C SER A 14 -8.58 5.30 6.43
N LEU A 15 -8.28 6.06 5.37
CA LEU A 15 -6.97 6.69 5.19
C LEU A 15 -6.66 7.70 6.28
N ASP A 16 -7.62 8.55 6.64
CA ASP A 16 -7.44 9.54 7.70
C ASP A 16 -7.13 8.87 9.03
N ALA A 17 -7.88 7.80 9.36
CA ALA A 17 -7.66 7.03 10.58
C ALA A 17 -6.27 6.36 10.60
N ILE A 18 -5.84 5.77 9.48
CA ILE A 18 -4.51 5.15 9.35
C ILE A 18 -3.40 6.20 9.42
N GLN A 19 -3.61 7.38 8.83
CA GLN A 19 -2.64 8.47 8.84
C GLN A 19 -2.46 9.02 10.26
N VAL A 20 -3.55 9.22 11.01
CA VAL A 20 -3.51 9.60 12.42
C VAL A 20 -2.78 8.54 13.25
N LEU A 21 -3.10 7.26 13.07
CA LEU A 21 -2.47 6.17 13.80
C LEU A 21 -0.96 6.11 13.52
N THR A 22 -0.56 6.19 12.25
CA THR A 22 0.84 6.14 11.85
C THR A 22 1.61 7.36 12.37
N GLY A 23 0.99 8.54 12.37
CA GLY A 23 1.54 9.75 12.99
C GLY A 23 1.74 9.60 14.50
N ASN A 24 0.77 9.02 15.19
CA ASN A 24 0.87 8.74 16.63
C ASN A 24 2.01 7.75 16.93
N ILE A 25 2.11 6.66 16.18
CA ILE A 25 3.21 5.68 16.32
C ILE A 25 4.56 6.38 16.12
N ARG A 26 4.72 7.18 15.05
CA ARG A 26 5.99 7.90 14.81
C ARG A 26 6.35 8.82 15.97
N ARG A 27 5.38 9.53 16.55
CA ARG A 27 5.58 10.39 17.73
C ARG A 27 6.04 9.58 18.95
N GLU A 28 5.39 8.46 19.25
CA GLU A 28 5.78 7.60 20.37
C GLU A 28 7.21 7.05 20.21
N PHE A 29 7.56 6.63 19.00
CA PHE A 29 8.92 6.17 18.71
C PHE A 29 9.94 7.30 18.85
N HIS A 30 9.63 8.49 18.34
CA HIS A 30 10.48 9.67 18.50
C HIS A 30 10.75 9.95 19.99
N GLU A 31 9.69 10.12 20.78
CA GLU A 31 9.76 10.38 22.23
C GLU A 31 10.57 9.33 22.99
N ARG A 32 10.41 8.05 22.64
CA ARG A 32 11.16 6.96 23.26
C ARG A 32 12.65 6.97 22.89
N HIS A 33 12.98 7.26 21.63
CA HIS A 33 14.36 7.34 21.18
C HIS A 33 15.04 8.58 21.78
N SER A 34 14.43 9.76 21.72
CA SER A 34 14.97 11.02 22.26
C SER A 34 15.27 10.98 23.77
N ARG A 35 14.57 10.15 24.54
CA ARG A 35 14.79 9.98 25.99
C ARG A 35 15.60 8.75 26.35
N SER A 36 16.10 8.00 25.36
CA SER A 36 16.83 6.76 25.59
C SER A 36 18.18 7.02 26.26
N LYS A 37 18.37 6.42 27.44
CA LYS A 37 19.61 6.51 28.22
C LYS A 37 20.66 5.45 27.86
N TRP A 38 20.28 4.43 27.09
CA TRP A 38 21.19 3.34 26.73
C TRP A 38 21.95 3.60 25.43
N MET A 39 21.51 4.59 24.64
CA MET A 39 22.19 5.05 23.42
C MET A 39 22.98 6.32 23.70
N ASP A 40 24.16 6.41 23.10
CA ASP A 40 24.90 7.67 23.00
C ASP A 40 24.14 8.71 22.17
N GLU A 41 24.56 9.97 22.27
CA GLU A 41 23.88 11.10 21.64
C GLU A 41 23.83 10.99 20.12
N THR A 42 24.91 10.53 19.49
CA THR A 42 25.03 10.42 18.04
C THR A 42 24.06 9.37 17.53
N THR A 43 24.09 8.16 18.11
CA THR A 43 23.18 7.07 17.75
C THR A 43 21.71 7.49 17.95
N ARG A 44 21.42 8.24 19.03
CA ARG A 44 20.07 8.73 19.31
C ARG A 44 19.58 9.72 18.25
N THR A 45 20.45 10.65 17.86
CA THR A 45 20.17 11.65 16.83
C THR A 45 19.91 11.01 15.48
N GLU A 46 20.73 10.03 15.09
CA GLU A 46 20.55 9.30 13.83
C GLU A 46 19.26 8.47 13.82
N ALA A 47 18.91 7.82 14.93
CA ALA A 47 17.67 7.06 15.05
C ALA A 47 16.44 7.97 14.88
N VAL A 48 16.46 9.16 15.50
CA VAL A 48 15.41 10.18 15.35
C VAL A 48 15.34 10.71 13.91
N ALA A 49 16.48 10.98 13.28
CA ALA A 49 16.54 11.42 11.89
C ALA A 49 15.96 10.36 10.94
N LYS A 50 16.29 9.08 11.15
CA LYS A 50 15.75 7.97 10.37
C LYS A 50 14.23 7.88 10.49
N LEU A 51 13.69 7.98 11.70
CA LEU A 51 12.24 8.00 11.94
C LEU A 51 11.55 9.19 11.26
N THR A 52 12.18 10.36 11.30
CA THR A 52 11.65 11.61 10.70
C THR A 52 11.55 11.50 9.18
N ASN A 53 12.56 10.89 8.56
CA ASN A 53 12.70 10.75 7.11
C ASN A 53 11.97 9.54 6.52
N MET A 54 11.23 8.76 7.32
CA MET A 54 10.46 7.62 6.80
C MET A 54 9.29 8.10 5.92
N THR A 55 9.30 7.66 4.66
CA THR A 55 8.16 7.80 3.75
C THR A 55 7.02 6.88 4.16
N GLN A 56 5.80 7.42 4.19
CA GLN A 56 4.58 6.66 4.46
C GLN A 56 3.88 6.33 3.14
N LEU A 57 3.61 5.04 2.91
CA LEU A 57 2.83 4.55 1.78
C LEU A 57 1.56 3.91 2.33
N LEU A 58 0.43 4.62 2.26
CA LEU A 58 -0.84 4.21 2.88
C LEU A 58 -1.89 3.94 1.81
N GLY A 59 -2.61 2.82 1.94
CA GLY A 59 -3.66 2.43 1.00
C GLY A 59 -3.11 1.86 -0.30
N TYR A 60 -2.82 2.71 -1.28
CA TYR A 60 -2.42 2.30 -2.63
C TYR A 60 -1.35 3.20 -3.24
N GLY A 61 -0.57 2.65 -4.16
CA GLY A 61 0.47 3.35 -4.90
C GLY A 61 0.10 3.59 -6.35
N VAL A 62 0.77 4.55 -6.98
CA VAL A 62 0.74 4.76 -8.43
C VAL A 62 1.62 3.71 -9.09
N LEU A 63 1.07 2.91 -10.01
CA LEU A 63 1.83 1.93 -10.80
C LEU A 63 2.16 2.54 -12.17
N PRO A 64 3.43 2.89 -12.46
CA PRO A 64 3.78 3.68 -13.65
C PRO A 64 3.80 2.90 -14.98
N TYR A 65 3.45 1.61 -15.00
CA TYR A 65 3.63 0.75 -16.18
C TYR A 65 2.36 -0.01 -16.63
N VAL A 66 1.20 0.29 -16.04
CA VAL A 66 -0.03 -0.46 -16.37
C VAL A 66 -0.45 -0.23 -17.83
N ASP A 67 -0.20 0.97 -18.36
CA ASP A 67 -0.60 1.36 -19.72
C ASP A 67 0.18 0.63 -20.83
N GLN A 68 1.29 -0.04 -20.49
CA GLN A 68 2.12 -0.78 -21.45
C GLN A 68 1.71 -2.26 -21.53
N LEU A 69 0.91 -2.75 -20.57
CA LEU A 69 0.47 -4.13 -20.51
C LEU A 69 -0.77 -4.36 -21.39
N HIS A 70 -0.59 -5.21 -22.40
CA HIS A 70 -1.68 -5.66 -23.27
C HIS A 70 -1.89 -7.17 -23.07
N ILE A 71 -3.14 -7.58 -22.86
CA ILE A 71 -3.50 -9.00 -22.84
C ILE A 71 -3.76 -9.42 -24.28
N ASP A 72 -2.97 -10.37 -24.79
CA ASP A 72 -3.28 -11.00 -26.07
C ASP A 72 -4.54 -11.87 -25.92
N ARG A 73 -5.63 -11.41 -26.52
CA ARG A 73 -6.92 -12.11 -26.52
C ARG A 73 -7.05 -13.12 -27.66
N THR A 74 -6.03 -13.22 -28.52
CA THR A 74 -6.01 -14.14 -29.66
C THR A 74 -5.42 -15.50 -29.31
N ASP A 75 -4.70 -15.62 -28.18
CA ASP A 75 -4.23 -16.89 -27.62
C ASP A 75 -5.42 -17.86 -27.42
N PRO A 76 -5.38 -19.07 -28.03
CA PRO A 76 -6.41 -20.09 -27.88
C PRO A 76 -6.72 -20.47 -26.43
N SER A 77 -5.75 -20.38 -25.52
CA SER A 77 -5.92 -20.70 -24.10
C SER A 77 -6.87 -19.72 -23.39
N THR A 78 -6.86 -18.45 -23.81
CA THR A 78 -7.70 -17.37 -23.25
C THR A 78 -9.16 -17.46 -23.72
N ARG A 79 -9.43 -18.06 -24.89
CA ARG A 79 -10.79 -18.19 -25.46
C ARG A 79 -11.67 -19.21 -24.73
N TYR A 80 -11.07 -20.30 -24.23
CA TYR A 80 -11.80 -21.37 -23.53
C TYR A 80 -12.44 -20.88 -22.23
N ILE A 81 -11.79 -19.96 -21.51
CA ILE A 81 -12.30 -19.44 -20.24
C ILE A 81 -13.50 -18.51 -20.48
N HIS A 82 -13.48 -17.74 -21.57
CA HIS A 82 -14.55 -16.79 -21.89
C HIS A 82 -15.85 -17.49 -22.31
N SER A 83 -15.76 -18.61 -23.05
CA SER A 83 -16.94 -19.40 -23.44
C SER A 83 -17.58 -20.11 -22.24
N LEU A 84 -16.77 -20.68 -21.34
CA LEU A 84 -17.25 -21.33 -20.11
C LEU A 84 -17.92 -20.34 -19.15
N ALA A 85 -17.33 -19.16 -18.94
CA ALA A 85 -17.92 -18.13 -18.07
C ALA A 85 -19.23 -17.54 -18.61
N LYS A 86 -19.41 -17.54 -19.94
CA LYS A 86 -20.66 -17.12 -20.59
C LYS A 86 -21.75 -18.18 -20.47
N LEU A 87 -21.38 -19.47 -20.55
CA LEU A 87 -22.30 -20.59 -20.35
C LEU A 87 -22.80 -20.70 -18.90
N LEU A 88 -21.94 -20.46 -17.92
CA LEU A 88 -22.28 -20.51 -16.49
C LEU A 88 -23.15 -19.33 -16.00
N LYS A 89 -23.29 -18.25 -16.79
CA LYS A 89 -24.19 -17.11 -16.49
C LYS A 89 -25.56 -17.22 -17.16
N LEU A 90 -25.80 -18.28 -17.94
CA LEU A 90 -27.05 -18.55 -18.68
C LEU A 90 -27.83 -19.75 -18.10
N LEU A 91 -27.38 -20.28 -16.96
CA LEU A 91 -28.07 -21.25 -16.10
C LEU A 91 -28.39 -20.58 -14.76
#